data_AF-A0A1S5QL42-F1
#
_entry.id   AF-A0A1S5QL42-F1
#
_cell.length_a   1.000
_cell.length_b   1.000
_cell.length_c   1.000
_cell.angle_alpha   90.00
_cell.angle_beta   90.00
_cell.angle_gamma   90.00
#
_symmetry.space_group_name_H-M   'P 1'
#
loop_
_entity.id
_entity.type
_entity.pdbx_description
1 polymer ?
#
loop_
_entity_poly.entity_id
_entity_poly.type
_entity_poly.pdbx_seq_one_letter_code
_entity_poly.pdbx_strand_id
1 'polypeptide(L)'
;CKGFFRRTIRLKLVYDHCDLHCRIHKKSRNKCQYCRFQKCLNVGMSHNAIRFGRMPQAEKEKLLAEFSSDMEHMHPEAADLRALARHLYEAYLKYFP
;
A
#
# COMPACT_ATOMS: atom_id res chain seq x y z
N CYS A 1 5.73 -12.99 7.17
CA CYS A 1 5.19 -12.59 5.85
C CYS A 1 6.07 -11.60 5.10
N LYS A 2 6.99 -10.87 5.76
CA LYS A 2 7.97 -9.94 5.14
C LYS A 2 8.58 -10.41 3.80
N GLY A 3 9.23 -11.58 3.78
CA GLY A 3 9.89 -12.07 2.57
C GLY A 3 8.91 -12.43 1.43
N PHE A 4 7.75 -12.97 1.79
CA PHE A 4 6.67 -13.25 0.82
C PHE A 4 6.17 -11.95 0.19
N PHE A 5 5.77 -10.98 1.01
CA PHE A 5 5.27 -9.68 0.56
C PHE A 5 6.27 -8.96 -0.34
N ARG A 6 7.54 -8.86 0.08
CA ARG A 6 8.59 -8.21 -0.71
C ARG A 6 8.79 -8.87 -2.08
N ARG A 7 8.74 -10.21 -2.15
CA ARG A 7 8.86 -10.94 -3.41
C ARG A 7 7.67 -10.68 -4.32
N THR A 8 6.46 -10.75 -3.79
CA THR A 8 5.22 -10.46 -4.53
C THR A 8 5.28 -9.08 -5.17
N ILE A 9 5.67 -8.05 -4.42
CA ILE A 9 5.77 -6.68 -4.94
C ILE A 9 6.90 -6.54 -5.97
N ARG A 10 8.13 -6.95 -5.64
CA ARG A 10 9.31 -6.77 -6.52
C ARG A 10 9.16 -7.46 -7.87
N LEU A 11 8.55 -8.65 -7.88
CA LEU A 11 8.37 -9.44 -9.09
C LEU A 11 6.99 -9.21 -9.74
N LYS A 12 6.18 -8.27 -9.21
CA LYS A 12 4.81 -7.98 -9.67
C LYS A 12 3.97 -9.26 -9.84
N LEU A 13 4.05 -10.17 -8.87
CA LEU A 13 3.34 -11.45 -8.95
C LEU A 13 1.85 -11.25 -8.75
N VAL A 14 1.06 -11.78 -9.67
CA VAL A 14 -0.40 -11.86 -9.56
C VAL A 14 -0.76 -13.30 -9.19
N TYR A 15 -1.65 -13.46 -8.22
CA TYR A 15 -2.14 -14.77 -7.78
C TYR A 15 -3.61 -14.92 -8.17
N ASP A 16 -4.00 -16.13 -8.57
CA ASP A 16 -5.38 -16.44 -8.89
C ASP A 16 -6.31 -16.11 -7.72
N HIS A 17 -7.46 -15.50 -8.05
CA HIS A 17 -8.45 -15.12 -7.06
C HIS A 17 -8.97 -16.34 -6.30
N CYS A 18 -9.31 -16.13 -5.03
CA CYS A 18 -9.84 -17.18 -4.16
C CYS A 18 -10.93 -16.62 -3.25
N ASP A 19 -12.16 -17.10 -3.43
CA ASP A 19 -13.34 -16.64 -2.69
C ASP A 19 -13.54 -17.34 -1.34
N LEU A 20 -12.72 -18.34 -1.04
CA LEU A 20 -12.82 -19.15 0.19
C LEU A 20 -12.33 -18.43 1.44
N HIS A 21 -11.84 -17.18 1.33
CA HIS A 21 -11.36 -16.36 2.44
C HIS A 21 -10.47 -17.14 3.42
N CYS A 22 -9.44 -17.82 2.89
CA CYS A 22 -8.66 -18.81 3.64
C CYS A 22 -8.06 -18.25 4.94
N ARG A 23 -8.23 -18.97 6.05
CA ARG A 23 -7.60 -18.62 7.33
C ARG A 23 -6.07 -18.81 7.29
N ILE A 24 -5.33 -17.74 7.57
CA ILE A 24 -3.86 -17.70 7.49
C ILE A 24 -3.24 -17.91 8.87
N HIS A 25 -2.73 -19.13 9.12
CA HIS A 25 -1.99 -19.50 10.33
C HIS A 25 -0.56 -19.95 9.98
N LYS A 26 0.32 -20.12 10.99
CA LYS A 26 1.74 -20.49 10.78
C LYS A 26 1.91 -21.73 9.87
N LYS A 27 1.07 -22.76 10.05
CA LYS A 27 1.07 -24.00 9.26
C LYS A 27 0.36 -23.88 7.90
N SER A 28 -0.73 -23.12 7.82
CA SER A 28 -1.58 -23.03 6.61
C SER A 28 -1.22 -21.88 5.66
N ARG A 29 -0.37 -20.93 6.08
CA ARG A 29 -0.09 -19.69 5.33
C ARG A 29 0.46 -19.88 3.92
N ASN A 30 0.94 -21.06 3.55
CA ASN A 30 1.47 -21.33 2.21
C ASN A 30 0.43 -22.01 1.29
N LYS A 31 -0.76 -22.38 1.78
CA LYS A 31 -1.78 -23.10 0.99
C LYS A 31 -2.46 -22.22 -0.06
N CYS A 32 -2.64 -20.94 0.22
CA CYS A 32 -3.25 -19.98 -0.71
C CYS A 32 -2.43 -18.70 -0.73
N GLN A 33 -1.81 -18.39 -1.87
CA GLN A 33 -0.98 -17.21 -2.04
C GLN A 33 -1.83 -15.93 -2.09
N TYR A 34 -2.98 -15.98 -2.79
CA TYR A 34 -3.93 -14.87 -2.87
C TYR A 34 -4.41 -14.41 -1.49
N CYS A 35 -5.06 -15.29 -0.72
CA CYS A 35 -5.57 -14.95 0.61
C CYS A 35 -4.46 -14.50 1.57
N ARG A 36 -3.25 -15.07 1.44
CA ARG A 36 -2.10 -14.63 2.22
C ARG A 36 -1.67 -13.22 1.86
N PHE A 37 -1.62 -12.88 0.58
CA PHE A 37 -1.25 -11.55 0.11
C PHE A 37 -2.31 -10.52 0.51
N GLN A 38 -3.59 -10.81 0.27
CA GLN A 38 -4.71 -9.99 0.73
C GLN A 38 -4.66 -9.74 2.24
N LYS A 39 -4.41 -10.78 3.05
CA LYS A 39 -4.24 -10.60 4.49
C LYS A 39 -3.07 -9.68 4.84
N CYS A 40 -1.97 -9.73 4.10
CA CYS A 40 -0.82 -8.84 4.31
C CYS A 40 -1.20 -7.37 4.04
N LEU A 41 -1.92 -7.11 2.95
CA LEU A 41 -2.43 -5.77 2.63
C LEU A 41 -3.39 -5.26 3.71
N ASN A 42 -4.35 -6.10 4.13
CA ASN A 42 -5.36 -5.73 5.13
C ASN A 42 -4.79 -5.43 6.52
N VAL A 43 -3.60 -5.94 6.86
CA VAL A 43 -2.91 -5.58 8.11
C VAL A 43 -1.92 -4.42 7.95
N GLY A 44 -1.95 -3.73 6.81
CA GLY A 44 -1.15 -2.53 6.55
C GLY A 44 0.27 -2.79 6.04
N MET A 45 0.58 -3.97 5.51
CA MET A 45 1.85 -4.12 4.78
C MET A 45 1.81 -3.29 3.52
N SER A 46 2.69 -2.30 3.43
CA SER A 46 2.80 -1.38 2.30
C SER A 46 4.22 -1.37 1.76
N HIS A 47 4.35 -1.22 0.43
CA HIS A 47 5.62 -0.94 -0.23
C HIS A 47 6.25 0.35 0.32
N ASN A 48 5.42 1.36 0.55
CA ASN A 48 5.86 2.71 0.96
C ASN A 48 6.33 2.75 2.43
N ALA A 49 5.96 1.75 3.23
CA ALA A 49 6.37 1.64 4.63
C ALA A 49 7.66 0.82 4.82
N ILE A 50 8.33 0.41 3.74
CA ILE A 50 9.59 -0.33 3.80
C ILE A 50 10.70 0.63 4.25
N ARG A 51 11.23 0.45 5.46
CA ARG A 51 12.45 1.14 5.90
C ARG A 51 13.63 0.56 5.12
N PHE A 52 14.22 1.39 4.26
CA PHE A 52 15.27 0.99 3.32
C PHE A 52 16.63 0.63 3.95
N GLY A 53 16.85 0.91 5.23
CA GLY A 53 18.11 0.57 5.90
C GLY A 53 19.31 1.27 5.23
N ARG A 54 20.43 0.55 5.03
CA ARG A 54 21.58 1.04 4.25
C ARG A 54 21.35 0.72 2.77
N MET A 55 20.75 1.64 2.02
CA MET A 55 20.63 1.52 0.57
C MET A 55 21.78 2.25 -0.15
N PRO A 56 22.33 1.66 -1.22
CA PRO A 56 23.21 2.37 -2.15
C PRO A 56 22.50 3.60 -2.75
N GLN A 57 23.25 4.69 -2.94
CA GLN A 57 22.73 5.97 -3.43
C GLN A 57 21.95 5.83 -4.76
N ALA A 58 22.47 5.04 -5.70
CA ALA A 58 21.84 4.80 -6.99
C ALA A 58 20.45 4.12 -6.88
N GLU A 59 20.29 3.21 -5.91
CA GLU A 59 19.01 2.53 -5.68
C GLU A 59 17.98 3.47 -5.02
N LYS A 60 18.45 4.39 -4.16
CA LYS A 60 17.64 5.46 -3.57
C LYS A 60 17.12 6.42 -4.64
N GLU A 61 17.99 6.87 -5.55
CA GLU A 61 17.63 7.81 -6.63
C GLU A 61 16.60 7.21 -7.58
N LYS A 62 16.77 5.94 -7.97
CA LYS A 62 15.80 5.24 -8.80
C LYS A 62 14.42 5.14 -8.13
N LEU A 63 14.37 4.83 -6.83
CA LEU A 63 13.12 4.74 -6.09
C LEU A 63 12.43 6.10 -5.92
N LEU A 64 13.18 7.18 -5.71
CA LEU A 64 12.62 8.54 -5.66
C LEU A 64 12.05 8.97 -7.02
N ALA A 65 12.69 8.57 -8.12
CA ALA A 65 12.19 8.80 -9.47
C ALA A 65 10.86 8.06 -9.72
N GLU A 66 10.77 6.78 -9.32
CA GLU A 66 9.53 5.98 -9.42
C GLU A 66 8.40 6.58 -8.54
N PHE A 67 8.71 7.08 -7.35
CA PHE A 67 7.71 7.69 -6.45
C PHE A 67 7.15 9.01 -7.00
N SER A 68 7.97 9.77 -7.72
CA SER A 68 7.55 11.03 -8.35
C SER A 68 6.56 10.78 -9.49
N SER A 69 6.78 9.72 -10.29
CA SER A 69 5.84 9.33 -11.36
C SER A 69 4.50 8.79 -10.84
N ASP A 70 4.49 8.10 -9.70
CA ASP A 70 3.24 7.61 -9.08
C ASP A 70 2.41 8.76 -8.47
N MET A 71 3.05 9.84 -8.03
CA MET A 71 2.33 11.02 -7.51
C MET A 71 1.65 11.84 -8.61
N GLU A 72 2.22 11.86 -9.82
CA GLU A 72 1.62 12.49 -11.00
C GLU A 72 0.41 11.72 -11.55
N HIS A 73 0.25 10.44 -11.18
CA HIS A 73 -0.94 9.62 -11.50
C HIS A 73 -2.05 9.68 -10.43
N MET A 74 -1.99 10.60 -9.47
CA MET A 74 -3.10 10.82 -8.54
C MET A 74 -4.31 11.38 -9.30
N HIS A 75 -5.34 10.53 -9.40
CA HIS A 75 -6.64 10.81 -10.03
C HIS A 75 -7.18 12.19 -9.60
N PRO A 76 -7.75 13.00 -10.50
CA PRO A 76 -8.32 14.31 -10.19
C PRO A 76 -9.25 14.29 -8.96
N GLU A 77 -10.04 13.22 -8.79
CA GLU A 77 -10.93 13.04 -7.63
C GLU A 77 -10.22 13.05 -6.27
N ALA A 78 -8.96 12.61 -6.19
CA ALA A 78 -8.20 12.60 -4.93
C ALA A 78 -7.73 14.00 -4.50
N ALA A 79 -7.64 14.94 -5.44
CA ALA A 79 -7.44 16.36 -5.13
C ALA A 79 -8.75 16.98 -4.65
N ASP A 80 -9.86 16.65 -5.30
CA ASP A 80 -11.20 17.13 -4.94
C ASP A 80 -11.64 16.66 -3.55
N LEU A 81 -11.41 15.38 -3.19
CA LEU A 81 -11.70 14.87 -1.85
C LEU A 81 -10.90 15.59 -0.76
N ARG A 82 -9.62 15.93 -1.03
CA ARG A 82 -8.78 16.66 -0.06
C ARG A 82 -9.23 18.11 0.09
N ALA A 83 -9.67 18.76 -0.99
CA ALA A 83 -10.24 20.09 -0.94
C ALA A 83 -11.58 20.11 -0.18
N LEU A 84 -12.46 19.12 -0.43
CA LEU A 84 -13.72 18.97 0.28
C LEU A 84 -13.50 18.72 1.78
N ALA A 85 -12.58 17.81 2.13
CA ALA A 85 -12.26 17.50 3.52
C ALA A 85 -11.76 18.74 4.28
N ARG A 86 -10.96 19.60 3.62
CA ARG A 86 -10.50 20.86 4.18
C ARG A 86 -11.67 21.83 4.44
N HIS A 87 -12.54 22.04 3.46
CA HIS A 87 -13.71 22.91 3.61
C HIS A 87 -14.66 22.45 4.71
N LEU A 88 -14.89 21.14 4.84
CA LEU A 88 -15.73 20.58 5.90
C LEU A 88 -15.16 20.84 7.29
N TYR A 89 -13.83 20.72 7.44
CA TYR A 89 -13.15 20.97 8.70
C TYR A 89 -13.17 22.46 9.08
N GLU A 90 -12.91 23.34 8.11
CA GLU A 90 -12.99 24.79 8.31
C GLU A 90 -14.41 25.24 8.67
N ALA A 91 -15.43 24.68 8.00
CA ALA A 91 -16.83 24.93 8.34
C ALA A 91 -17.15 24.43 9.76
N TYR A 92 -16.72 23.22 10.12
CA TYR A 92 -16.93 22.69 11.47
C TYR A 92 -16.37 23.63 12.55
N LEU A 93 -15.12 24.08 12.41
CA LEU A 93 -14.51 25.00 13.38
C LEU A 93 -15.21 26.37 13.43
N LYS A 94 -15.77 26.82 12.31
CA LYS A 94 -16.50 28.09 12.24
C LYS A 94 -17.85 28.02 12.97
N TYR A 95 -18.54 26.89 12.89
CA TYR A 95 -19.91 26.75 13.42
C TYR A 95 -19.97 26.03 14.76
N PHE A 96 -18.93 25.29 15.16
CA PHE A 96 -18.84 24.53 16.40
C PHE A 96 -17.51 24.83 17.12
N PRO A 97 -17.39 25.99 17.79
CA PRO A 97 -16.22 26.35 18.60
C PRO A 97 -16.11 25.56 19.90
#